data_AF-A0A507CIU0-F1
#
_entry.id   AF-A0A507CIU0-F1
#
_cell.length_a   1.000
_cell.length_b   1.000
_cell.length_c   1.000
_cell.angle_alpha   90.00
_cell.angle_beta   90.00
_cell.angle_gamma   90.00
#
_symmetry.space_group_name_H-M   'P 1'
#
loop_
_entity.id
_entity.type
_entity.pdbx_description
1 polymer ?
#
loop_
_entity_poly.entity_id
_entity_poly.type
_entity_poly.pdbx_seq_one_letter_code
_entity_poly.pdbx_strand_id
1 'polypeptide(L)'
;MRNTIARIPFQSFTCLHRQTMATMTRARPSSIRAPSSGSQSRLKEPPPVEEPSKIQLMLPIWNPQYVNEGREHSEVAQIPPEQLRAFPINTLPKPLQTQMNLVSQPALLARNFMIEMLQSMAVDTDPIILDGPARVGKSATLFQLLSHQYSLGWMVVYLPNPSSWINGTAPYVRQQDAKYQQPDLAVGIIRGILRVNAKTLEEYPDIESSLKQASTQPESAHEALEAFLADDSKPETLIAIDQVNSLFATSLYKDVNGEAIPASEFRLASAFRELLRPGVAKKTKNVVVCATDSSNPRIKTELMSHYQQLEDDNNVNKLSFTSVQVPSFSKSETETLLRYFADARLTHNVKYSTALLNKVYATSCGNPGRIVSDMTRFEAVKTW
;
A
#
# COMPACT_ATOMS: atom_id res chain seq x y z
N MET A 1 4.63 58.81 -6.34
CA MET A 1 3.99 58.27 -5.12
C MET A 1 4.95 57.26 -4.51
N ARG A 2 5.65 57.64 -3.44
CA ARG A 2 6.64 56.81 -2.73
C ARG A 2 5.96 56.22 -1.50
N ASN A 3 5.85 54.89 -1.42
CA ASN A 3 5.38 54.21 -0.22
C ASN A 3 6.58 53.68 0.58
N THR A 4 6.78 54.30 1.73
CA THR A 4 7.77 53.96 2.75
C THR A 4 7.12 52.94 3.70
N ILE A 5 7.66 51.73 3.78
CA ILE A 5 7.25 50.72 4.78
C ILE A 5 8.34 50.67 5.85
N ALA A 6 7.96 51.03 7.07
CA ALA A 6 8.79 51.05 8.27
C ALA A 6 9.08 49.61 8.77
N ARG A 7 10.33 49.33 9.12
CA ARG A 7 10.76 48.11 9.80
C ARG A 7 10.63 48.26 11.32
N ILE A 8 10.00 47.27 11.96
CA ILE A 8 9.95 47.10 13.42
C ILE A 8 11.10 46.18 13.84
N PRO A 9 11.92 46.53 14.85
CA PRO A 9 12.97 45.64 15.35
C PRO A 9 12.40 44.61 16.34
N PHE A 10 12.69 43.33 16.08
CA PHE A 10 12.43 42.22 17.01
C PHE A 10 13.49 42.23 18.12
N GLN A 11 13.06 42.35 19.37
CA GLN A 11 13.89 42.19 20.55
C GLN A 11 14.12 40.71 20.87
N SER A 12 15.37 40.38 21.16
CA SER A 12 15.87 39.08 21.58
C SER A 12 15.48 38.77 23.03
N PHE A 13 14.77 37.67 23.24
CA PHE A 13 14.58 37.09 24.57
C PHE A 13 15.67 36.05 24.85
N THR A 14 16.60 36.40 25.72
CA THR A 14 17.53 35.46 26.36
C THR A 14 16.84 34.85 27.59
N CYS A 15 16.52 33.56 27.53
CA CYS A 15 16.06 32.81 28.70
C CYS A 15 17.23 32.02 29.29
N LEU A 16 17.82 32.60 30.34
CA LEU A 16 18.74 31.94 31.27
C LEU A 16 17.88 31.28 32.36
N HIS A 17 17.95 29.97 32.57
CA HIS A 17 17.64 29.30 33.85
C HIS A 17 18.34 27.92 33.86
N ARG A 18 19.54 27.83 34.44
CA ARG A 18 19.86 27.50 35.85
C ARG A 18 19.57 26.02 36.20
N GLN A 19 20.61 25.21 36.03
CA GLN A 19 20.76 23.88 36.61
C GLN A 19 20.67 23.95 38.14
N THR A 20 19.86 23.08 38.73
CA THR A 20 20.00 22.66 40.13
C THR A 20 19.90 21.14 40.16
N MET A 21 21.05 20.49 40.37
CA MET A 21 21.13 19.08 40.69
C MET A 21 20.79 18.90 42.17
N ALA A 22 19.68 18.21 42.45
CA ALA A 22 19.34 17.73 43.78
C ALA A 22 19.51 16.21 43.80
N THR A 23 20.56 15.76 44.46
CA THR A 23 20.82 14.38 44.84
C THR A 23 19.79 13.95 45.89
N MET A 24 18.77 13.20 45.46
CA MET A 24 17.85 12.52 46.38
C MET A 24 18.19 11.03 46.47
N THR A 25 18.90 10.69 47.54
CA THR A 25 19.12 9.33 48.03
C THR A 25 17.80 8.80 48.57
N ARG A 26 17.06 8.02 47.76
CA ARG A 26 15.81 7.39 48.20
C ARG A 26 16.10 6.03 48.84
N ALA A 27 15.61 5.89 50.08
CA ALA A 27 15.68 4.69 50.90
C ALA A 27 15.01 3.49 50.21
N ARG A 28 15.62 2.30 50.39
CA ARG A 28 15.10 1.01 49.95
C ARG A 28 13.79 0.69 50.70
N PRO A 29 12.66 0.44 50.00
CA PRO A 29 11.52 -0.19 50.64
C PRO A 29 11.82 -1.67 50.90
N SER A 30 11.35 -2.12 52.04
CA SER A 30 11.44 -3.45 52.60
C SER A 30 10.86 -4.53 51.66
N SER A 31 11.54 -5.68 51.68
CA SER A 31 11.16 -6.98 51.15
C SER A 31 9.65 -7.24 51.16
N ILE A 32 9.03 -7.18 49.97
CA ILE A 32 7.72 -7.79 49.71
C ILE A 32 7.98 -9.27 49.44
N ARG A 33 7.55 -10.14 50.36
CA ARG A 33 7.55 -11.60 50.18
C ARG A 33 6.73 -11.95 48.94
N ALA A 34 7.36 -12.67 48.00
CA ALA A 34 6.67 -13.27 46.87
C ALA A 34 5.58 -14.23 47.37
N PRO A 35 4.35 -14.17 46.82
CA PRO A 35 3.31 -15.13 47.14
C PRO A 35 3.75 -16.52 46.68
N SER A 36 3.60 -17.48 47.58
CA SER A 36 3.84 -18.91 47.36
C SER A 36 3.04 -19.43 46.17
N SER A 37 3.72 -20.21 45.32
CA SER A 37 3.23 -20.94 44.16
C SER A 37 2.18 -22.01 44.52
N GLY A 38 0.99 -21.56 44.92
CA GLY A 38 -0.16 -22.40 45.21
C GLY A 38 -1.29 -22.12 44.22
N SER A 39 -1.68 -23.16 43.47
CA SER A 39 -2.93 -23.27 42.71
C SER A 39 -3.20 -22.20 41.66
N GLN A 40 -2.50 -22.27 40.52
CA GLN A 40 -3.09 -21.79 39.27
C GLN A 40 -4.29 -22.69 38.95
N SER A 41 -5.49 -22.18 39.17
CA SER A 41 -6.71 -22.76 38.64
C SER A 41 -6.53 -22.96 37.15
N ARG A 42 -6.43 -24.22 36.72
CA ARG A 42 -6.35 -24.63 35.32
C ARG A 42 -7.61 -24.10 34.63
N LEU A 43 -7.52 -22.92 34.02
CA LEU A 43 -8.57 -22.39 33.17
C LEU A 43 -8.83 -23.48 32.14
N LYS A 44 -10.01 -24.10 32.19
CA LYS A 44 -10.43 -25.08 31.19
C LYS A 44 -10.25 -24.40 29.84
N GLU A 45 -9.41 -24.99 28.99
CA GLU A 45 -9.25 -24.53 27.62
C GLU A 45 -10.66 -24.37 27.03
N PRO A 46 -10.95 -23.21 26.41
CA PRO A 46 -12.25 -23.01 25.79
C PRO A 46 -12.49 -24.17 24.80
N PRO A 47 -13.72 -24.71 24.74
CA PRO A 47 -14.02 -25.77 23.80
C PRO A 47 -13.59 -25.35 22.39
N PRO A 48 -13.08 -26.27 21.57
CA PRO A 48 -12.69 -25.96 20.21
C PRO A 48 -13.87 -25.32 19.50
N VAL A 49 -13.68 -24.07 19.08
CA VAL A 49 -14.67 -23.35 18.27
C VAL A 49 -14.75 -24.10 16.96
N GLU A 50 -15.87 -24.80 16.71
CA GLU A 50 -16.11 -25.42 15.41
C GLU A 50 -16.01 -24.34 14.34
N GLU A 51 -15.01 -24.47 13.45
CA GLU A 51 -14.92 -23.55 12.31
C GLU A 51 -16.22 -23.66 11.51
N PRO A 52 -16.97 -22.57 11.32
CA PRO A 52 -18.21 -22.63 10.56
C PRO A 52 -17.92 -23.23 9.19
N SER A 53 -18.71 -24.24 8.80
CA SER A 53 -18.58 -24.93 7.51
C SER A 53 -18.48 -23.89 6.40
N LYS A 54 -17.30 -23.77 5.78
CA LYS A 54 -17.00 -22.73 4.79
C LYS A 54 -17.92 -22.93 3.59
N ILE A 55 -18.82 -21.98 3.38
CA ILE A 55 -19.69 -21.97 2.19
C ILE A 55 -18.81 -21.66 0.99
N GLN A 56 -18.83 -22.55 0.01
CA GLN A 56 -18.16 -22.36 -1.25
C GLN A 56 -19.17 -21.73 -2.22
N LEU A 57 -18.95 -20.46 -2.57
CA LEU A 57 -19.74 -19.78 -3.59
C LEU A 57 -19.19 -20.17 -4.97
N MET A 58 -20.08 -20.35 -5.93
CA MET A 58 -19.71 -20.51 -7.33
C MET A 58 -19.44 -19.13 -7.93
N LEU A 59 -18.29 -18.56 -7.60
CA LEU A 59 -17.83 -17.30 -8.18
C LEU A 59 -17.01 -17.59 -9.43
N PRO A 60 -17.12 -16.73 -10.44
CA PRO A 60 -16.31 -16.89 -11.63
C PRO A 60 -14.87 -16.43 -11.26
N ILE A 61 -13.83 -17.12 -11.78
CA ILE A 61 -12.41 -16.89 -11.41
C ILE A 61 -11.78 -15.81 -12.30
N TRP A 62 -11.28 -14.71 -11.72
CA TRP A 62 -10.61 -13.63 -12.43
C TRP A 62 -9.51 -14.11 -13.38
N ASN A 63 -9.60 -13.81 -14.67
CA ASN A 63 -8.58 -14.17 -15.66
C ASN A 63 -8.56 -13.16 -16.82
N PRO A 64 -7.55 -13.17 -17.70
CA PRO A 64 -7.47 -12.21 -18.80
C PRO A 64 -8.65 -12.24 -19.80
N GLN A 65 -9.35 -13.38 -19.92
CA GLN A 65 -10.52 -13.48 -20.80
C GLN A 65 -11.71 -12.65 -20.26
N TYR A 66 -11.76 -12.34 -18.96
CA TYR A 66 -12.79 -11.47 -18.38
C TYR A 66 -12.89 -10.12 -19.05
N VAL A 67 -11.74 -9.58 -19.48
CA VAL A 67 -11.64 -8.25 -20.08
C VAL A 67 -12.20 -8.27 -21.51
N ASN A 68 -12.09 -9.40 -22.21
CA ASN A 68 -12.37 -9.51 -23.64
C ASN A 68 -13.79 -10.00 -23.96
N GLU A 69 -14.47 -10.68 -23.03
CA GLU A 69 -15.73 -11.39 -23.31
C GLU A 69 -16.99 -10.50 -23.28
N GLY A 70 -16.87 -9.17 -23.14
CA GLY A 70 -18.03 -8.26 -23.14
C GLY A 70 -19.08 -8.57 -22.06
N ARG A 71 -18.67 -9.25 -20.99
CA ARG A 71 -19.55 -9.62 -19.86
C ARG A 71 -20.12 -8.39 -19.19
N GLU A 72 -21.29 -8.52 -18.59
CA GLU A 72 -21.86 -7.46 -17.75
C GLU A 72 -20.88 -7.13 -16.61
N HIS A 73 -20.24 -5.98 -16.75
CA HIS A 73 -19.30 -5.47 -15.78
C HIS A 73 -20.07 -5.07 -14.52
N SER A 74 -19.51 -5.33 -13.32
CA SER A 74 -20.13 -5.32 -11.97
C SER A 74 -20.40 -6.70 -11.36
N GLU A 75 -19.65 -7.73 -11.75
CA GLU A 75 -19.66 -9.05 -11.09
C GLU A 75 -18.53 -9.19 -10.06
N VAL A 76 -18.73 -10.00 -9.02
CA VAL A 76 -17.67 -10.34 -8.06
C VAL A 76 -16.90 -11.54 -8.60
N ALA A 77 -15.60 -11.35 -8.85
CA ALA A 77 -14.71 -12.39 -9.36
C ALA A 77 -13.74 -12.85 -8.26
N GLN A 78 -13.57 -14.17 -8.16
CA GLN A 78 -12.62 -14.77 -7.23
C GLN A 78 -11.18 -14.48 -7.70
N ILE A 79 -10.30 -14.12 -6.77
CA ILE A 79 -8.86 -14.00 -7.06
C ILE A 79 -8.28 -15.41 -7.24
N PRO A 80 -7.52 -15.69 -8.31
CA PRO A 80 -7.14 -17.06 -8.55
C PRO A 80 -6.08 -17.52 -7.52
N PRO A 81 -6.07 -18.81 -7.17
CA PRO A 81 -5.24 -19.32 -6.07
C PRO A 81 -3.73 -19.14 -6.32
N GLU A 82 -3.31 -19.05 -7.58
CA GLU A 82 -1.90 -18.81 -7.92
C GLU A 82 -1.44 -17.40 -7.51
N GLN A 83 -2.28 -16.39 -7.73
CA GLN A 83 -2.00 -15.00 -7.38
C GLN A 83 -2.05 -14.83 -5.86
N LEU A 84 -2.93 -15.53 -5.14
CA LEU A 84 -2.92 -15.54 -3.67
C LEU A 84 -1.67 -16.24 -3.10
N ARG A 85 -1.06 -17.17 -3.83
CA ARG A 85 0.24 -17.77 -3.44
C ARG A 85 1.41 -16.82 -3.71
N ALA A 86 1.40 -16.14 -4.86
CA ALA A 86 2.42 -15.14 -5.21
C ALA A 86 2.35 -13.91 -4.30
N PHE A 87 1.13 -13.46 -4.00
CA PHE A 87 0.80 -12.31 -3.18
C PHE A 87 -0.09 -12.73 -1.99
N PRO A 88 0.52 -13.33 -0.94
CA PRO A 88 -0.22 -13.72 0.24
C PRO A 88 -0.98 -12.53 0.85
N ILE A 89 -2.19 -12.79 1.37
CA ILE A 89 -3.09 -11.75 1.89
C ILE A 89 -2.39 -10.88 2.95
N ASN A 90 -1.54 -11.47 3.80
CA ASN A 90 -0.80 -10.75 4.83
C ASN A 90 0.23 -9.74 4.30
N THR A 91 0.53 -9.76 3.00
CA THR A 91 1.40 -8.78 2.33
C THR A 91 0.64 -7.59 1.76
N LEU A 92 -0.68 -7.68 1.60
CA LEU A 92 -1.51 -6.61 1.01
C LEU A 92 -1.67 -5.41 1.97
N PRO A 93 -2.17 -4.24 1.53
CA PRO A 93 -2.50 -3.15 2.44
C PRO A 93 -3.55 -3.56 3.48
N LYS A 94 -3.38 -3.19 4.76
CA LYS A 94 -4.25 -3.61 5.88
C LYS A 94 -5.75 -3.53 5.58
N PRO A 95 -6.31 -2.45 5.00
CA PRO A 95 -7.74 -2.39 4.68
C PRO A 95 -8.19 -3.50 3.72
N LEU A 96 -7.36 -3.82 2.73
CA LEU A 96 -7.62 -4.89 1.77
C LEU A 96 -7.46 -6.27 2.43
N GLN A 97 -6.46 -6.45 3.30
CA GLN A 97 -6.31 -7.68 4.09
C GLN A 97 -7.57 -7.95 4.92
N THR A 98 -8.04 -6.93 5.65
CA THR A 98 -9.25 -7.04 6.48
C THR A 98 -10.41 -7.49 5.62
N GLN A 99 -10.65 -6.85 4.47
CA GLN A 99 -11.72 -7.23 3.57
C GLN A 99 -11.61 -8.68 3.07
N MET A 100 -10.42 -9.10 2.62
CA MET A 100 -10.21 -10.46 2.10
C MET A 100 -10.35 -11.53 3.18
N ASN A 101 -10.00 -11.21 4.43
CA ASN A 101 -10.14 -12.12 5.57
C ASN A 101 -11.57 -12.24 6.09
N LEU A 102 -12.48 -11.35 5.70
CA LEU A 102 -13.90 -11.49 6.08
C LEU A 102 -14.52 -12.73 5.44
N VAL A 103 -14.15 -13.02 4.20
CA VAL A 103 -14.76 -14.05 3.36
C VAL A 103 -13.88 -15.29 3.27
N SER A 104 -14.49 -16.47 3.10
CA SER A 104 -13.77 -17.73 2.87
C SER A 104 -13.06 -17.76 1.51
N GLN A 105 -13.61 -17.06 0.51
CA GLN A 105 -13.09 -16.97 -0.84
C GLN A 105 -12.74 -15.51 -1.16
N PRO A 106 -11.45 -15.12 -1.15
CA PRO A 106 -11.04 -13.78 -1.52
C PRO A 106 -11.49 -13.44 -2.95
N ALA A 107 -12.29 -12.38 -3.07
CA ALA A 107 -12.88 -11.95 -4.33
C ALA A 107 -12.97 -10.42 -4.38
N LEU A 108 -12.91 -9.87 -5.59
CA LEU A 108 -13.01 -8.44 -5.84
C LEU A 108 -14.05 -8.18 -6.94
N LEU A 109 -14.71 -7.04 -6.86
CA LEU A 109 -15.68 -6.61 -7.86
C LEU A 109 -14.94 -6.23 -9.16
N ALA A 110 -15.28 -6.85 -10.28
CA ALA A 110 -14.80 -6.48 -11.60
C ALA A 110 -15.57 -5.25 -12.09
N ARG A 111 -14.87 -4.12 -12.23
CA ARG A 111 -15.47 -2.81 -12.53
C ARG A 111 -15.15 -2.36 -13.94
N ASN A 112 -16.09 -1.66 -14.58
CA ASN A 112 -15.91 -1.01 -15.89
C ASN A 112 -14.63 -0.18 -15.95
N PHE A 113 -14.47 0.71 -15.00
CA PHE A 113 -13.32 1.60 -14.88
C PHE A 113 -11.96 0.86 -14.93
N MET A 114 -11.89 -0.30 -14.29
CA MET A 114 -10.65 -1.08 -14.26
C MET A 114 -10.38 -1.75 -15.62
N ILE A 115 -11.42 -2.17 -16.33
CA ILE A 115 -11.33 -2.77 -17.67
C ILE A 115 -10.88 -1.72 -18.69
N GLU A 116 -11.48 -0.53 -18.66
CA GLU A 116 -11.06 0.62 -19.48
C GLU A 116 -9.58 0.96 -19.23
N MET A 117 -9.14 0.86 -17.97
CA MET A 117 -7.75 1.10 -17.63
C MET A 117 -6.82 -0.03 -18.12
N LEU A 118 -7.22 -1.30 -18.02
CA LEU A 118 -6.45 -2.40 -18.61
C LEU A 118 -6.30 -2.26 -20.13
N GLN A 119 -7.32 -1.75 -20.81
CA GLN A 119 -7.28 -1.49 -22.25
C GLN A 119 -6.41 -0.29 -22.62
N SER A 120 -6.28 0.70 -21.73
CA SER A 120 -5.43 1.88 -21.96
C SER A 120 -3.97 1.67 -21.53
N MET A 121 -3.68 0.67 -20.70
CA MET A 121 -2.33 0.34 -20.26
C MET A 121 -1.52 -0.29 -21.40
N ALA A 122 -0.49 0.43 -21.84
CA ALA A 122 0.54 -0.07 -22.76
C ALA A 122 1.93 0.27 -22.22
N VAL A 123 2.96 -0.42 -22.72
CA VAL A 123 4.37 -0.22 -22.30
C VAL A 123 4.84 1.24 -22.47
N ASP A 124 4.29 1.94 -23.46
CA ASP A 124 4.63 3.34 -23.75
C ASP A 124 3.75 4.38 -23.05
N THR A 125 2.93 3.95 -22.07
CA THR A 125 2.13 4.88 -21.28
C THR A 125 2.97 5.62 -20.25
N ASP A 126 2.60 6.88 -19.99
CA ASP A 126 3.15 7.58 -18.82
C ASP A 126 2.67 6.86 -17.54
N PRO A 127 3.46 6.89 -16.45
CA PRO A 127 3.05 6.36 -15.16
C PRO A 127 1.62 6.75 -14.78
N ILE A 128 0.84 5.83 -14.26
CA ILE A 128 -0.56 6.06 -13.88
C ILE A 128 -0.64 6.22 -12.37
N ILE A 129 -1.29 7.29 -11.89
CA ILE A 129 -1.57 7.48 -10.46
C ILE A 129 -3.06 7.35 -10.21
N LEU A 130 -3.45 6.29 -9.53
CA LEU A 130 -4.79 6.09 -8.98
C LEU A 130 -4.98 7.02 -7.79
N ASP A 131 -5.91 7.96 -7.92
CA ASP A 131 -6.25 8.92 -6.88
C ASP A 131 -7.74 8.89 -6.53
N GLY A 132 -8.11 9.49 -5.41
CA GLY A 132 -9.49 9.62 -4.96
C GLY A 132 -9.66 9.53 -3.45
N PRO A 133 -10.90 9.52 -2.95
CA PRO A 133 -11.18 9.50 -1.52
C PRO A 133 -10.57 8.31 -0.77
N ALA A 134 -10.42 8.46 0.55
CA ALA A 134 -9.94 7.38 1.41
C ALA A 134 -10.87 6.15 1.28
N ARG A 135 -10.27 4.96 1.15
CA ARG A 135 -10.97 3.67 1.06
C ARG A 135 -11.95 3.53 -0.13
N VAL A 136 -11.76 4.29 -1.21
CA VAL A 136 -12.57 4.18 -2.44
C VAL A 136 -12.27 2.92 -3.28
N GLY A 137 -11.19 2.19 -2.97
CA GLY A 137 -10.81 0.96 -3.66
C GLY A 137 -9.50 1.01 -4.46
N LYS A 138 -8.69 2.08 -4.33
CA LYS A 138 -7.42 2.24 -5.07
C LYS A 138 -6.49 1.02 -5.00
N SER A 139 -6.21 0.55 -3.78
CA SER A 139 -5.39 -0.66 -3.56
C SER A 139 -6.00 -1.92 -4.16
N ALA A 140 -7.33 -2.05 -4.14
CA ALA A 140 -8.02 -3.19 -4.73
C ALA A 140 -7.93 -3.16 -6.26
N THR A 141 -8.13 -1.99 -6.87
CA THR A 141 -7.91 -1.77 -8.31
C THR A 141 -6.47 -2.09 -8.69
N LEU A 142 -5.48 -1.53 -7.98
CA LEU A 142 -4.06 -1.78 -8.24
C LEU A 142 -3.72 -3.28 -8.17
N PHE A 143 -4.28 -3.99 -7.20
CA PHE A 143 -4.10 -5.44 -7.05
C PHE A 143 -4.78 -6.23 -8.18
N GLN A 144 -5.96 -5.82 -8.66
CA GLN A 144 -6.63 -6.46 -9.80
C GLN A 144 -5.82 -6.32 -11.09
N LEU A 145 -5.25 -5.13 -11.36
CA LEU A 145 -4.32 -4.94 -12.46
C LEU A 145 -3.15 -5.90 -12.30
N LEU A 146 -2.45 -5.84 -11.16
CA LEU A 146 -1.32 -6.72 -10.93
C LEU A 146 -1.65 -8.21 -11.11
N SER A 147 -2.81 -8.66 -10.62
CA SER A 147 -3.31 -10.02 -10.84
C SER A 147 -3.54 -10.35 -12.32
N HIS A 148 -4.00 -9.37 -13.11
CA HIS A 148 -4.22 -9.51 -14.55
C HIS A 148 -2.89 -9.63 -15.32
N GLN A 149 -1.97 -8.66 -15.15
CA GLN A 149 -0.67 -8.70 -15.81
C GLN A 149 0.15 -9.95 -15.43
N TYR A 150 0.11 -10.36 -14.16
CA TYR A 150 0.72 -11.61 -13.72
C TYR A 150 0.19 -12.83 -14.51
N SER A 151 -1.11 -12.86 -14.80
CA SER A 151 -1.75 -13.94 -15.57
C SER A 151 -1.37 -13.92 -17.05
N LEU A 152 -0.89 -12.78 -17.57
CA LEU A 152 -0.35 -12.64 -18.92
C LEU A 152 1.13 -13.03 -19.01
N GLY A 153 1.76 -13.44 -17.90
CA GLY A 153 3.18 -13.78 -17.84
C GLY A 153 4.13 -12.59 -17.71
N TRP A 154 3.59 -11.38 -17.49
CA TRP A 154 4.42 -10.20 -17.22
C TRP A 154 5.18 -10.36 -15.91
N MET A 155 6.35 -9.73 -15.83
CA MET A 155 6.97 -9.53 -14.53
C MET A 155 6.19 -8.49 -13.75
N VAL A 156 6.09 -8.69 -12.44
CA VAL A 156 5.34 -7.82 -11.55
C VAL A 156 6.17 -7.50 -10.30
N VAL A 157 6.24 -6.22 -9.98
CA VAL A 157 6.90 -5.68 -8.79
C VAL A 157 5.85 -4.99 -7.95
N TYR A 158 5.52 -5.54 -6.77
CA TYR A 158 4.49 -4.97 -5.91
C TYR A 158 5.09 -4.37 -4.63
N LEU A 159 4.76 -3.10 -4.39
CA LEU A 159 5.13 -2.38 -3.18
C LEU A 159 3.87 -2.03 -2.38
N PRO A 160 3.42 -2.89 -1.46
CA PRO A 160 2.14 -2.70 -0.76
C PRO A 160 2.16 -1.60 0.30
N ASN A 161 3.34 -1.26 0.85
CA ASN A 161 3.43 -0.32 1.97
C ASN A 161 4.77 0.45 2.01
N PRO A 162 5.09 1.30 1.02
CA PRO A 162 6.30 2.11 1.03
C PRO A 162 6.34 3.13 2.20
N SER A 163 5.22 3.43 2.85
CA SER A 163 5.23 4.25 4.07
C SER A 163 6.00 3.60 5.23
N SER A 164 6.19 2.27 5.21
CA SER A 164 7.07 1.59 6.15
C SER A 164 8.54 1.94 5.95
N TRP A 165 8.93 2.43 4.78
CA TRP A 165 10.32 2.80 4.50
C TRP A 165 10.71 4.12 5.13
N ILE A 166 9.73 4.92 5.55
CA ILE A 166 9.94 6.26 6.10
C ILE A 166 9.47 6.38 7.55
N ASN A 167 9.12 5.26 8.19
CA ASN A 167 8.53 5.25 9.53
C ASN A 167 9.55 5.15 10.68
N GLY A 168 10.86 5.14 10.39
CA GLY A 168 11.89 5.06 11.41
C GLY A 168 12.15 3.66 11.99
N THR A 169 11.65 2.58 11.37
CA THR A 169 11.74 1.23 11.96
C THR A 169 12.85 0.35 11.40
N ALA A 170 13.25 0.54 10.14
CA ALA A 170 14.34 -0.21 9.51
C ALA A 170 15.70 0.46 9.73
N PRO A 171 16.82 -0.27 9.80
CA PRO A 171 18.15 0.32 9.87
C PRO A 171 18.47 1.11 8.58
N TYR A 172 19.30 2.14 8.73
CA TYR A 172 19.72 3.01 7.63
C TYR A 172 21.15 3.48 7.82
N VAL A 173 21.86 3.71 6.71
CA VAL A 173 23.26 4.16 6.70
C VAL A 173 23.41 5.27 5.67
N ARG A 174 24.10 6.35 6.03
CA ARG A 174 24.45 7.42 5.09
C ARG A 174 25.69 7.01 4.29
N GLN A 175 25.61 7.10 2.97
CA GLN A 175 26.71 6.80 2.07
C GLN A 175 27.46 8.06 1.63
N GLN A 176 28.57 7.85 0.91
CA GLN A 176 29.42 8.94 0.39
C GLN A 176 28.69 9.80 -0.66
N ASP A 177 27.72 9.24 -1.38
CA ASP A 177 26.85 9.93 -2.35
C ASP A 177 25.79 10.84 -1.70
N ALA A 178 25.90 11.06 -0.38
CA ALA A 178 24.99 11.80 0.47
C ALA A 178 23.59 11.20 0.64
N LYS A 179 23.26 10.06 0.00
CA LYS A 179 21.98 9.37 0.18
C LYS A 179 22.02 8.38 1.35
N TYR A 180 20.85 8.11 1.91
CA TYR A 180 20.65 7.10 2.93
C TYR A 180 20.22 5.79 2.29
N GLN A 181 20.94 4.71 2.61
CA GLN A 181 20.61 3.36 2.20
C GLN A 181 19.83 2.64 3.29
N GLN A 182 18.94 1.75 2.87
CA GLN A 182 18.18 0.83 3.73
C GLN A 182 18.33 -0.59 3.20
N PRO A 183 19.49 -1.25 3.43
CA PRO A 183 19.83 -2.54 2.82
C PRO A 183 18.75 -3.62 3.02
N ASP A 184 18.26 -3.77 4.24
CA ASP A 184 17.28 -4.81 4.59
C ASP A 184 15.95 -4.66 3.84
N LEU A 185 15.52 -3.42 3.61
CA LEU A 185 14.30 -3.14 2.84
C LEU A 185 14.50 -3.49 1.35
N ALA A 186 15.65 -3.15 0.77
CA ALA A 186 15.99 -3.50 -0.61
C ALA A 186 16.06 -5.03 -0.78
N VAL A 187 16.72 -5.74 0.13
CA VAL A 187 16.75 -7.21 0.16
C VAL A 187 15.34 -7.79 0.24
N GLY A 188 14.47 -7.22 1.07
CA GLY A 188 13.07 -7.63 1.19
C GLY A 188 12.30 -7.51 -0.13
N ILE A 189 12.52 -6.41 -0.87
CA ILE A 189 11.89 -6.18 -2.18
C ILE A 189 12.44 -7.18 -3.21
N ILE A 190 13.76 -7.37 -3.27
CA ILE A 190 14.40 -8.33 -4.18
C ILE A 190 13.87 -9.75 -3.94
N ARG A 191 13.75 -10.18 -2.68
CA ARG A 191 13.16 -11.49 -2.33
C ARG A 191 11.71 -11.58 -2.77
N GLY A 192 10.96 -10.49 -2.69
CA GLY A 192 9.60 -10.40 -3.23
C GLY A 192 9.58 -10.60 -4.74
N ILE A 193 10.46 -9.93 -5.48
CA ILE A 193 10.59 -10.04 -6.95
C ILE A 193 10.92 -11.49 -7.33
N LEU A 194 11.95 -12.07 -6.71
CA LEU A 194 12.37 -13.47 -6.95
C LEU A 194 11.23 -14.46 -6.69
N ARG A 195 10.53 -14.31 -5.56
CA ARG A 195 9.44 -15.24 -5.18
C ARG A 195 8.27 -15.17 -6.14
N VAL A 196 7.83 -13.96 -6.49
CA VAL A 196 6.64 -13.73 -7.29
C VAL A 196 6.88 -14.14 -8.75
N ASN A 197 8.03 -13.77 -9.29
CA ASN A 197 8.36 -13.92 -10.71
C ASN A 197 9.19 -15.16 -11.00
N ALA A 198 9.22 -16.15 -10.11
CA ALA A 198 10.10 -17.32 -10.23
C ALA A 198 10.00 -17.99 -11.63
N LYS A 199 8.77 -18.20 -12.12
CA LYS A 199 8.52 -18.79 -13.46
C LYS A 199 9.07 -17.93 -14.59
N THR A 200 8.80 -16.63 -14.56
CA THR A 200 9.27 -15.70 -15.60
C THR A 200 10.79 -15.57 -15.57
N LEU A 201 11.40 -15.56 -14.38
CA LEU A 201 12.85 -15.41 -14.20
C LEU A 201 13.66 -16.63 -14.67
N GLU A 202 13.06 -17.81 -14.81
CA GLU A 202 13.71 -18.98 -15.44
C GLU A 202 14.15 -18.69 -16.89
N GLU A 203 13.44 -17.80 -17.58
CA GLU A 203 13.77 -17.35 -18.94
C GLU A 203 14.85 -16.25 -18.97
N TYR A 204 15.19 -15.68 -17.80
CA TYR A 204 16.15 -14.57 -17.64
C TYR A 204 17.19 -14.87 -16.55
N PRO A 205 18.05 -15.89 -16.74
CA PRO A 205 18.96 -16.38 -15.71
C PRO A 205 19.99 -15.34 -15.24
N ASP A 206 20.40 -14.42 -16.10
CA ASP A 206 21.33 -13.34 -15.73
C ASP A 206 20.70 -12.38 -14.71
N ILE A 207 19.43 -12.02 -14.92
CA ILE A 207 18.67 -11.19 -13.98
C ILE A 207 18.43 -11.97 -12.68
N GLU A 208 18.02 -13.23 -12.79
CA GLU A 208 17.74 -14.08 -11.63
C GLU A 208 18.97 -14.26 -10.75
N SER A 209 20.14 -14.53 -11.35
CA SER A 209 21.40 -14.74 -10.62
C SER A 209 21.88 -13.47 -9.91
N SER A 210 21.80 -12.31 -10.58
CA SER A 210 22.12 -11.01 -9.99
C SER A 210 21.23 -10.70 -8.77
N LEU A 211 19.92 -10.89 -8.91
CA LEU A 211 18.96 -10.70 -7.81
C LEU A 211 19.18 -11.71 -6.68
N LYS A 212 19.46 -12.99 -6.98
CA LYS A 212 19.77 -14.02 -5.97
C LYS A 212 21.01 -13.64 -5.15
N GLN A 213 22.09 -13.21 -5.81
CA GLN A 213 23.30 -12.74 -5.14
C GLN A 213 22.98 -11.57 -4.20
N ALA A 214 22.32 -10.54 -4.71
CA ALA A 214 21.94 -9.36 -3.94
C ALA A 214 20.96 -9.66 -2.78
N SER A 215 20.16 -10.73 -2.88
CA SER A 215 19.28 -11.17 -1.78
C SER A 215 20.03 -11.75 -0.56
N THR A 216 21.30 -12.12 -0.75
CA THR A 216 22.20 -12.65 0.28
C THR A 216 23.20 -11.63 0.80
N GLN A 217 23.43 -10.56 0.02
CA GLN A 217 24.41 -9.50 0.27
C GLN A 217 23.70 -8.14 0.41
N PRO A 218 23.30 -7.73 1.64
CA PRO A 218 22.57 -6.49 1.84
C PRO A 218 23.26 -5.25 1.26
N GLU A 219 24.58 -5.21 1.29
CA GLU A 219 25.41 -4.13 0.77
C GLU A 219 25.22 -3.86 -0.73
N SER A 220 24.98 -4.91 -1.54
CA SER A 220 24.77 -4.80 -2.99
C SER A 220 23.30 -4.69 -3.38
N ALA A 221 22.37 -4.82 -2.42
CA ALA A 221 20.94 -4.88 -2.69
C ALA A 221 20.37 -3.62 -3.35
N HIS A 222 20.85 -2.42 -2.99
CA HIS A 222 20.40 -1.18 -3.65
C HIS A 222 20.84 -1.11 -5.10
N GLU A 223 22.11 -1.45 -5.36
CA GLU A 223 22.69 -1.40 -6.71
C GLU A 223 22.02 -2.41 -7.63
N ALA A 224 21.81 -3.64 -7.16
CA ALA A 224 21.13 -4.66 -7.94
C ALA A 224 19.66 -4.29 -8.22
N LEU A 225 18.95 -3.70 -7.25
CA LEU A 225 17.58 -3.26 -7.45
C LEU A 225 17.50 -2.10 -8.46
N GLU A 226 18.38 -1.11 -8.36
CA GLU A 226 18.45 -0.01 -9.32
C GLU A 226 18.81 -0.50 -10.73
N ALA A 227 19.78 -1.41 -10.84
CA ALA A 227 20.14 -2.03 -12.10
C ALA A 227 18.94 -2.78 -12.71
N PHE A 228 18.23 -3.59 -11.92
CA PHE A 228 17.01 -4.28 -12.37
C PHE A 228 15.88 -3.34 -12.81
N LEU A 229 15.72 -2.19 -12.14
CA LEU A 229 14.73 -1.20 -12.52
C LEU A 229 15.11 -0.48 -13.83
N ALA A 230 16.41 -0.30 -14.07
CA ALA A 230 16.97 0.39 -15.23
C ALA A 230 17.26 -0.52 -16.44
N ASP A 231 17.22 -1.84 -16.26
CA ASP A 231 17.51 -2.83 -17.30
C ASP A 231 16.40 -2.84 -18.38
N ASP A 232 16.78 -2.61 -19.63
CA ASP A 232 15.90 -2.61 -20.81
C ASP A 232 15.84 -3.97 -21.53
N SER A 233 16.72 -4.90 -21.16
CA SER A 233 16.77 -6.28 -21.67
C SER A 233 15.72 -7.19 -21.04
N LYS A 234 15.19 -6.80 -19.87
CA LYS A 234 14.17 -7.54 -19.13
C LYS A 234 12.80 -7.55 -19.85
N PRO A 235 11.91 -8.52 -19.53
CA PRO A 235 10.57 -8.56 -20.10
C PRO A 235 9.70 -7.42 -19.57
N GLU A 236 8.54 -7.24 -20.21
CA GLU A 236 7.53 -6.27 -19.79
C GLU A 236 7.24 -6.43 -18.29
N THR A 237 7.40 -5.32 -17.56
CA THR A 237 7.32 -5.32 -16.10
C THR A 237 6.27 -4.33 -15.64
N LEU A 238 5.28 -4.80 -14.88
CA LEU A 238 4.36 -3.93 -14.15
C LEU A 238 4.93 -3.62 -12.77
N ILE A 239 5.16 -2.34 -12.49
CA ILE A 239 5.57 -1.83 -11.18
C ILE A 239 4.35 -1.19 -10.50
N ALA A 240 3.83 -1.86 -9.48
CA ALA A 240 2.66 -1.47 -8.73
C ALA A 240 3.05 -0.90 -7.35
N ILE A 241 2.79 0.38 -7.11
CA ILE A 241 3.20 1.08 -5.88
C ILE A 241 1.98 1.59 -5.11
N ASP A 242 1.66 0.97 -3.99
CA ASP A 242 0.65 1.53 -3.08
C ASP A 242 1.24 2.69 -2.24
N GLN A 243 0.39 3.55 -1.69
CA GLN A 243 0.79 4.70 -0.87
C GLN A 243 1.95 5.53 -1.47
N VAL A 244 1.93 5.79 -2.78
CA VAL A 244 3.03 6.44 -3.53
C VAL A 244 3.44 7.80 -2.96
N ASN A 245 2.49 8.50 -2.35
CA ASN A 245 2.69 9.75 -1.62
C ASN A 245 3.76 9.66 -0.52
N SER A 246 3.99 8.47 0.04
CA SER A 246 5.08 8.24 1.01
C SER A 246 6.48 8.45 0.43
N LEU A 247 6.68 8.25 -0.88
CA LEU A 247 7.97 8.52 -1.54
C LEU A 247 8.32 10.03 -1.54
N PHE A 248 7.33 10.88 -1.30
CA PHE A 248 7.47 12.33 -1.29
C PHE A 248 7.30 12.96 0.10
N ALA A 249 7.08 12.14 1.13
CA ALA A 249 6.84 12.62 2.48
C ALA A 249 8.16 12.87 3.23
N THR A 250 8.06 13.60 4.35
CA THR A 250 9.15 13.68 5.32
C THR A 250 9.15 12.41 6.17
N SER A 251 10.32 11.78 6.33
CA SER A 251 10.43 10.56 7.13
C SER A 251 10.51 10.84 8.63
N LEU A 252 10.32 9.79 9.44
CA LEU A 252 10.57 9.81 10.88
C LEU A 252 12.05 9.57 11.24
N TYR A 253 12.89 9.26 10.26
CA TYR A 253 14.32 9.16 10.48
C TYR A 253 14.94 10.52 10.71
N LYS A 254 16.00 10.53 11.50
CA LYS A 254 16.73 11.74 11.88
C LYS A 254 18.15 11.70 11.34
N ASP A 255 18.66 12.83 10.90
CA ASP A 255 20.07 12.96 10.57
C ASP A 255 20.92 13.11 11.86
N VAL A 256 22.22 13.35 11.70
CA VAL A 256 23.15 13.58 12.81
C VAL A 256 22.82 14.84 13.64
N ASN A 257 22.03 15.76 13.09
CA ASN A 257 21.60 17.00 13.74
C ASN A 257 20.22 16.86 14.41
N GLY A 258 19.56 15.70 14.29
CA GLY A 258 18.20 15.48 14.80
C GLY A 258 17.09 16.00 13.87
N GLU A 259 17.43 16.42 12.65
CA GLU A 259 16.49 16.92 11.66
C GLU A 259 15.84 15.77 10.90
N ALA A 260 14.56 15.93 10.52
CA ALA A 260 13.83 14.88 9.82
C ALA A 260 14.35 14.74 8.38
N ILE A 261 14.68 13.52 7.96
CA ILE A 261 15.22 13.25 6.64
C ILE A 261 14.06 13.16 5.62
N PRO A 262 14.06 13.93 4.51
CA PRO A 262 13.07 13.76 3.44
C PRO A 262 13.15 12.39 2.77
N ALA A 263 12.03 11.84 2.30
CA ALA A 263 12.02 10.56 1.59
C ALA A 263 12.92 10.57 0.33
N SER A 264 13.09 11.72 -0.35
CA SER A 264 14.01 11.86 -1.50
C SER A 264 15.44 11.49 -1.16
N GLU A 265 15.89 11.69 0.08
CA GLU A 265 17.26 11.42 0.50
C GLU A 265 17.51 9.92 0.71
N PHE A 266 16.47 9.09 0.73
CA PHE A 266 16.63 7.63 0.76
C PHE A 266 16.82 7.09 -0.65
N ARG A 267 17.89 6.32 -0.86
CA ARG A 267 18.22 5.68 -2.14
C ARG A 267 17.05 4.84 -2.67
N LEU A 268 16.41 4.08 -1.78
CA LEU A 268 15.24 3.26 -2.13
C LEU A 268 14.07 4.07 -2.68
N ALA A 269 13.66 5.10 -1.95
CA ALA A 269 12.54 5.95 -2.37
C ALA A 269 12.89 6.76 -3.62
N SER A 270 14.14 7.23 -3.72
CA SER A 270 14.68 7.85 -4.94
C SER A 270 14.55 6.94 -6.17
N ALA A 271 14.94 5.66 -6.07
CA ALA A 271 14.90 4.72 -7.20
C ALA A 271 13.50 4.56 -7.78
N PHE A 272 12.48 4.41 -6.93
CA PHE A 272 11.08 4.31 -7.39
C PHE A 272 10.49 5.65 -7.85
N ARG A 273 10.97 6.78 -7.33
CA ARG A 273 10.57 8.11 -7.84
C ARG A 273 11.12 8.37 -9.23
N GLU A 274 12.29 7.86 -9.56
CA GLU A 274 12.91 8.02 -10.86
C GLU A 274 12.03 7.46 -11.98
N LEU A 275 11.29 6.38 -11.70
CA LEU A 275 10.32 5.79 -12.61
C LEU A 275 9.14 6.71 -12.95
N LEU A 276 8.89 7.73 -12.13
CA LEU A 276 7.84 8.74 -12.35
C LEU A 276 8.32 9.93 -13.20
N ARG A 277 9.59 9.94 -13.62
CA ARG A 277 10.12 10.94 -14.54
C ARG A 277 9.74 10.61 -16.00
N PRO A 278 9.55 11.64 -16.85
CA PRO A 278 9.19 11.46 -18.25
C PRO A 278 10.15 10.52 -18.98
N GLY A 279 9.58 9.49 -19.61
CA GLY A 279 10.32 8.56 -20.49
C GLY A 279 11.22 7.54 -19.78
N VAL A 280 11.42 7.60 -18.46
CA VAL A 280 12.26 6.60 -17.75
C VAL A 280 11.60 5.23 -17.78
N ALA A 281 10.32 5.14 -17.40
CA ALA A 281 9.58 3.89 -17.42
C ALA A 281 9.48 3.28 -18.84
N LYS A 282 9.26 4.13 -19.86
CA LYS A 282 9.15 3.71 -21.26
C LYS A 282 10.44 3.08 -21.78
N LYS A 283 11.59 3.70 -21.50
CA LYS A 283 12.91 3.18 -21.91
C LYS A 283 13.23 1.80 -21.34
N THR A 284 12.60 1.43 -20.24
CA THR A 284 12.93 0.25 -19.44
C THR A 284 11.82 -0.82 -19.49
N LYS A 285 10.91 -0.73 -20.47
CA LYS A 285 9.73 -1.60 -20.63
C LYS A 285 8.90 -1.76 -19.34
N ASN A 286 8.90 -0.71 -18.51
CA ASN A 286 8.18 -0.66 -17.26
C ASN A 286 6.83 0.04 -17.47
N VAL A 287 5.75 -0.62 -17.07
CA VAL A 287 4.46 0.04 -16.84
C VAL A 287 4.36 0.34 -15.35
N VAL A 288 4.19 1.61 -14.99
CA VAL A 288 4.18 2.03 -13.58
C VAL A 288 2.75 2.43 -13.21
N VAL A 289 2.16 1.76 -12.23
CA VAL A 289 0.85 2.13 -11.67
C VAL A 289 0.99 2.34 -10.18
N CYS A 290 0.54 3.49 -9.71
CA CYS A 290 0.67 3.93 -8.34
C CYS A 290 -0.71 4.17 -7.74
N ALA A 291 -0.86 3.99 -6.43
CA ALA A 291 -2.06 4.38 -5.68
C ALA A 291 -1.69 5.38 -4.60
N THR A 292 -2.45 6.48 -4.50
CA THR A 292 -2.33 7.41 -3.37
C THR A 292 -2.94 6.81 -2.11
N ASP A 293 -2.56 7.32 -0.93
CA ASP A 293 -3.29 7.04 0.31
C ASP A 293 -3.58 8.31 1.11
N SER A 294 -4.86 8.61 1.27
CA SER A 294 -5.36 9.73 2.06
C SER A 294 -5.79 9.35 3.47
N SER A 295 -5.64 8.07 3.86
CA SER A 295 -6.03 7.57 5.19
C SER A 295 -4.96 7.81 6.26
N ASN A 296 -3.69 7.83 5.89
CA ASN A 296 -2.59 8.10 6.81
C ASN A 296 -2.19 9.59 6.76
N PRO A 297 -2.45 10.39 7.82
CA PRO A 297 -2.21 11.82 7.82
C PRO A 297 -0.73 12.21 7.64
N ARG A 298 0.22 11.32 7.95
CA ARG A 298 1.66 11.61 7.81
C ARG A 298 2.12 11.65 6.37
N ILE A 299 1.49 10.85 5.53
CA ILE A 299 1.76 10.80 4.09
C ILE A 299 0.64 11.49 3.31
N LYS A 300 -0.42 11.94 3.97
CA LYS A 300 -1.51 12.72 3.38
C LYS A 300 -0.97 14.11 3.05
N THR A 301 -0.21 14.18 1.98
CA THR A 301 0.41 15.39 1.53
C THR A 301 -0.50 16.07 0.52
N GLU A 302 -0.86 17.33 0.78
CA GLU A 302 -1.31 18.29 -0.25
C GLU A 302 -0.22 18.52 -1.30
N LEU A 303 0.99 17.98 -1.07
CA LEU A 303 2.12 18.05 -1.97
C LEU A 303 1.87 17.40 -3.33
N MET A 304 1.00 16.40 -3.53
CA MET A 304 0.75 15.93 -4.92
C MET A 304 0.12 17.04 -5.80
N SER A 305 -0.83 17.79 -5.24
CA SER A 305 -1.36 19.01 -5.86
C SER A 305 -0.32 20.14 -5.91
N HIS A 306 0.57 20.27 -4.93
CA HIS A 306 1.67 21.24 -4.96
C HIS A 306 2.78 20.87 -5.95
N TYR A 307 3.02 19.59 -6.22
CA TYR A 307 3.99 19.10 -7.20
C TYR A 307 3.49 19.29 -8.63
N GLN A 308 2.18 19.19 -8.85
CA GLN A 308 1.53 19.67 -10.07
C GLN A 308 1.67 21.20 -10.23
N GLN A 309 1.78 21.97 -9.13
CA GLN A 309 2.00 23.42 -9.17
C GLN A 309 3.48 23.82 -9.32
N LEU A 310 4.43 22.98 -8.89
CA LEU A 310 5.87 23.16 -9.15
C LEU A 310 6.25 22.92 -10.63
N GLU A 311 5.26 22.72 -11.51
CA GLU A 311 5.42 22.58 -12.97
C GLU A 311 5.82 23.88 -13.69
N ASP A 312 5.77 25.04 -13.03
CA ASP A 312 6.01 26.35 -13.66
C ASP A 312 7.48 26.78 -13.73
N ASP A 313 8.40 26.08 -13.07
CA ASP A 313 9.84 26.33 -13.20
C ASP A 313 10.51 25.23 -14.05
N ASN A 314 11.43 25.61 -14.94
CA ASN A 314 12.21 24.79 -15.90
C ASN A 314 13.07 23.67 -15.24
N ASN A 315 12.51 22.90 -14.32
CA ASN A 315 13.22 21.97 -13.47
C ASN A 315 13.30 20.61 -14.16
N VAL A 316 14.52 20.12 -14.34
CA VAL A 316 14.86 18.78 -14.89
C VAL A 316 14.22 17.63 -14.08
N ASN A 317 13.64 17.94 -12.92
CA ASN A 317 12.93 17.01 -12.04
C ASN A 317 11.41 16.95 -12.26
N LYS A 318 10.88 17.47 -13.37
CA LYS A 318 9.44 17.38 -13.66
C LYS A 318 8.98 15.92 -13.70
N LEU A 319 7.95 15.59 -12.93
CA LEU A 319 7.29 14.28 -13.01
C LEU A 319 6.32 14.27 -14.20
N SER A 320 6.11 13.11 -14.80
CA SER A 320 5.11 12.93 -15.86
C SER A 320 4.29 11.70 -15.53
N PHE A 321 3.00 11.90 -15.32
CA PHE A 321 2.06 10.85 -14.99
C PHE A 321 0.64 11.24 -15.39
N THR A 322 -0.19 10.22 -15.62
CA THR A 322 -1.64 10.37 -15.80
C THR A 322 -2.32 10.11 -14.47
N SER A 323 -2.96 11.13 -13.89
CA SER A 323 -3.79 10.94 -12.70
C SER A 323 -5.17 10.41 -13.10
N VAL A 324 -5.60 9.32 -12.49
CA VAL A 324 -6.89 8.69 -12.76
C VAL A 324 -7.69 8.61 -11.46
N GLN A 325 -8.87 9.24 -11.45
CA GLN A 325 -9.75 9.26 -10.30
C GLN A 325 -10.52 7.93 -10.21
N VAL A 326 -10.32 7.19 -9.12
CA VAL A 326 -11.04 5.94 -8.86
C VAL A 326 -12.46 6.28 -8.38
N PRO A 327 -13.51 5.93 -9.15
CA PRO A 327 -14.87 6.29 -8.78
C PRO A 327 -15.34 5.46 -7.58
N SER A 328 -16.25 6.03 -6.79
CA SER A 328 -17.08 5.25 -5.85
C SER A 328 -17.92 4.21 -6.60
N PHE A 329 -18.43 3.22 -5.88
CA PHE A 329 -19.36 2.26 -6.47
C PHE A 329 -20.65 2.91 -6.91
N SER A 330 -21.14 2.51 -8.07
CA SER A 330 -22.51 2.76 -8.48
C SER A 330 -23.49 2.02 -7.55
N LYS A 331 -24.78 2.32 -7.69
CA LYS A 331 -25.81 1.63 -6.92
C LYS A 331 -25.89 0.14 -7.30
N SER A 332 -25.70 -0.21 -8.57
CA SER A 332 -25.67 -1.61 -9.03
C SER A 332 -24.43 -2.34 -8.53
N GLU A 333 -23.25 -1.72 -8.59
CA GLU A 333 -22.00 -2.28 -8.03
C GLU A 333 -22.14 -2.54 -6.51
N THR A 334 -22.80 -1.62 -5.80
CA THR A 334 -23.11 -1.77 -4.37
C THR A 334 -24.08 -2.91 -4.11
N GLU A 335 -25.11 -3.06 -4.96
CA GLU A 335 -26.04 -4.19 -4.89
C GLU A 335 -25.33 -5.53 -5.05
N THR A 336 -24.48 -5.67 -6.07
CA THR A 336 -23.70 -6.91 -6.28
C THR A 336 -22.83 -7.22 -5.07
N LEU A 337 -22.11 -6.22 -4.53
CA LEU A 337 -21.28 -6.43 -3.34
C LEU A 337 -22.10 -6.87 -2.12
N LEU A 338 -23.27 -6.26 -1.89
CA LEU A 338 -24.13 -6.62 -0.76
C LEU A 338 -24.71 -8.02 -0.90
N ARG A 339 -25.10 -8.44 -2.11
CA ARG A 339 -25.53 -9.81 -2.39
C ARG A 339 -24.41 -10.80 -2.11
N TYR A 340 -23.21 -10.52 -2.61
CA TYR A 340 -22.03 -11.32 -2.33
C TYR A 340 -21.78 -11.50 -0.82
N PHE A 341 -21.85 -10.43 -0.03
CA PHE A 341 -21.68 -10.51 1.42
C PHE A 341 -22.80 -11.27 2.14
N ALA A 342 -24.04 -11.16 1.65
CA ALA A 342 -25.17 -11.94 2.18
C ALA A 342 -24.99 -13.44 1.88
N ASP A 343 -24.56 -13.78 0.66
CA ASP A 343 -24.36 -15.16 0.20
C ASP A 343 -23.15 -15.81 0.88
N ALA A 344 -22.07 -15.05 1.07
CA ALA A 344 -20.89 -15.46 1.83
C ALA A 344 -21.18 -15.62 3.33
N ARG A 345 -22.41 -15.28 3.78
CA ARG A 345 -22.86 -15.27 5.17
C ARG A 345 -21.91 -14.54 6.10
N LEU A 346 -21.32 -13.44 5.63
CA LEU A 346 -20.48 -12.56 6.46
C LEU A 346 -21.19 -12.07 7.71
N THR A 347 -22.51 -12.01 7.63
CA THR A 347 -23.34 -11.69 8.78
C THR A 347 -24.44 -12.73 8.87
N HIS A 348 -24.42 -13.54 9.93
CA HIS A 348 -25.36 -14.66 10.11
C HIS A 348 -26.84 -14.24 10.05
N ASN A 349 -27.12 -12.93 10.13
CA ASN A 349 -28.47 -12.37 10.23
C ASN A 349 -28.81 -11.26 9.22
N VAL A 350 -27.94 -10.89 8.28
CA VAL A 350 -28.30 -9.87 7.27
C VAL A 350 -28.64 -10.55 5.95
N LYS A 351 -29.93 -10.58 5.64
CA LYS A 351 -30.41 -10.91 4.30
C LYS A 351 -30.35 -9.66 3.43
N TYR A 352 -29.98 -9.85 2.17
CA TYR A 352 -30.10 -8.78 1.18
C TYR A 352 -31.55 -8.28 1.10
N SER A 353 -31.73 -6.96 0.98
CA SER A 353 -33.01 -6.32 0.68
C SER A 353 -32.78 -4.96 0.03
N THR A 354 -33.75 -4.49 -0.77
CA THR A 354 -33.69 -3.17 -1.39
C THR A 354 -33.62 -2.05 -0.34
N ALA A 355 -34.23 -2.23 0.83
CA ALA A 355 -34.14 -1.29 1.94
C ALA A 355 -32.72 -1.20 2.50
N LEU A 356 -32.03 -2.34 2.66
CA LEU A 356 -30.63 -2.38 3.06
C LEU A 356 -29.75 -1.69 2.02
N LEU A 357 -29.93 -1.99 0.73
CA LEU A 357 -29.21 -1.35 -0.36
C LEU A 357 -29.36 0.18 -0.32
N ASN A 358 -30.59 0.68 -0.24
CA ASN A 358 -30.85 2.12 -0.19
C ASN A 358 -30.21 2.77 1.04
N LYS A 359 -30.29 2.13 2.20
CA LYS A 359 -29.67 2.62 3.44
C LYS A 359 -28.15 2.68 3.34
N VAL A 360 -27.50 1.56 2.98
CA VAL A 360 -26.04 1.45 2.88
C VAL A 360 -25.50 2.39 1.80
N TYR A 361 -26.17 2.46 0.64
CA TYR A 361 -25.75 3.37 -0.43
C TYR A 361 -25.87 4.84 0.00
N ALA A 362 -26.93 5.22 0.70
CA ALA A 362 -27.10 6.58 1.20
C ALA A 362 -26.07 6.98 2.27
N THR A 363 -25.67 6.07 3.17
CA THR A 363 -24.65 6.36 4.21
C THR A 363 -23.22 6.35 3.67
N SER A 364 -22.94 5.45 2.73
CA SER A 364 -21.60 5.26 2.17
C SER A 364 -21.30 6.14 0.96
N CYS A 365 -22.33 6.63 0.26
CA CYS A 365 -22.22 7.22 -1.08
C CYS A 365 -21.40 6.34 -2.04
N GLY A 366 -21.60 5.03 -1.98
CA GLY A 366 -20.87 4.05 -2.78
C GLY A 366 -19.40 3.83 -2.39
N ASN A 367 -18.91 4.41 -1.28
CA ASN A 367 -17.52 4.18 -0.85
C ASN A 367 -17.35 2.74 -0.33
N PRO A 368 -16.54 1.88 -0.97
CA PRO A 368 -16.44 0.45 -0.61
C PRO A 368 -15.98 0.22 0.81
N GLY A 369 -15.00 0.99 1.31
CA GLY A 369 -14.54 0.85 2.68
C GLY A 369 -15.57 1.26 3.73
N ARG A 370 -16.47 2.20 3.42
CA ARG A 370 -17.62 2.53 4.28
C ARG A 370 -18.67 1.42 4.22
N ILE A 371 -18.97 0.89 3.04
CA ILE A 371 -19.89 -0.25 2.87
C ILE A 371 -19.43 -1.44 3.73
N VAL A 372 -18.16 -1.85 3.62
CA VAL A 372 -17.59 -2.94 4.42
C VAL A 372 -17.64 -2.62 5.92
N SER A 373 -17.31 -1.39 6.30
CA SER A 373 -17.38 -0.98 7.71
C SER A 373 -18.80 -0.99 8.27
N ASP A 374 -19.80 -0.59 7.48
CA ASP A 374 -21.20 -0.60 7.91
C ASP A 374 -21.67 -2.05 8.06
N MET A 375 -21.37 -2.92 7.09
CA MET A 375 -21.73 -4.35 7.13
C MET A 375 -21.12 -5.09 8.32
N THR A 376 -19.86 -4.83 8.65
CA THR A 376 -19.17 -5.46 9.79
C THR A 376 -19.62 -4.90 11.13
N ARG A 377 -20.00 -3.62 11.22
CA ARG A 377 -20.50 -3.02 12.48
C ARG A 377 -21.89 -3.52 12.87
N PHE A 378 -22.76 -3.87 11.91
CA PHE A 378 -24.09 -4.39 12.22
C PHE A 378 -24.07 -5.70 13.02
N GLU A 379 -22.97 -6.45 12.98
CA GLU A 379 -22.79 -7.64 13.83
C GLU A 379 -22.61 -7.29 15.32
N ALA A 380 -21.88 -6.21 15.62
CA ALA A 380 -21.58 -5.82 16.99
C ALA A 380 -22.80 -5.23 17.75
N VAL A 381 -23.84 -4.81 17.03
CA VAL A 381 -25.04 -4.18 17.63
C VAL A 381 -26.08 -5.21 18.07
N LYS A 382 -25.95 -6.50 17.70
CA LYS A 382 -26.89 -7.56 18.12
C LYS A 382 -26.47 -8.33 19.38
N THR A 383 -25.36 -7.94 20.03
CA THR A 383 -24.90 -8.52 21.30
C THR A 383 -25.24 -7.67 22.54
N TRP A 384 -26.24 -6.77 22.44
CA TRP A 384 -26.74 -5.98 23.57
C TRP A 384 -28.24 -6.22 23.79
#